data_AF-A0A1Y5PJ91-F1
#
_entry.id   AF-A0A1Y5PJ91-F1
#
_cell.length_a   1.000
_cell.length_b   1.000
_cell.length_c   1.000
_cell.angle_alpha   90.00
_cell.angle_beta   90.00
_cell.angle_gamma   90.00
#
_symmetry.space_group_name_H-M   'P 1'
#
loop_
_entity.id
_entity.type
_entity.pdbx_description
1 polymer ?
#
loop_
_entity_poly.entity_id
_entity_poly.type
_entity_poly.pdbx_seq_one_letter_code
_entity_poly.pdbx_strand_id
1 'polypeptide(L)'
;MKPYGWMLPPEVIGECALLVTANDEESTWQSGLWWVMPDDIRGTQNRDAKTSLSVAGRQAVRWLRLGHRGLAQNLCQQVDDGTLDAISAPRCGAVISPRRRVNEPVR
;
A
#
# COMPACT_ATOMS: atom_id res chain seq x y z
N MET A 1 0.72 -5.21 -2.71
CA MET A 1 -0.26 -4.31 -3.40
C MET A 1 -0.01 -4.36 -4.90
N LYS A 2 -1.04 -4.33 -5.78
CA LYS A 2 -0.82 -4.47 -7.24
C LYS A 2 -0.22 -3.19 -7.84
N PRO A 3 0.86 -3.28 -8.64
CA PRO A 3 1.41 -2.10 -9.31
C PRO A 3 0.38 -1.50 -10.27
N TYR A 4 0.29 -0.17 -10.29
CA TYR A 4 -0.65 0.59 -11.12
C TYR A 4 -2.14 0.36 -10.82
N GLY A 5 -2.46 -0.13 -9.61
CA GLY A 5 -3.83 -0.39 -9.16
C GLY A 5 -4.62 0.83 -8.67
N TRP A 6 -4.19 2.06 -8.99
CA TRP A 6 -4.86 3.26 -8.50
C TRP A 6 -6.25 3.42 -9.11
N MET A 7 -7.21 3.77 -8.24
CA MET A 7 -8.54 4.20 -8.63
C MET A 7 -8.60 5.71 -8.56
N LEU A 8 -8.81 6.34 -9.71
CA LEU A 8 -8.86 7.78 -9.89
C LEU A 8 -10.33 8.20 -9.96
N PRO A 9 -10.80 9.06 -9.06
CA PRO A 9 -12.15 9.60 -9.16
C PRO A 9 -12.18 10.69 -10.26
N PRO A 10 -13.33 11.01 -10.85
CA PRO A 10 -13.40 11.91 -12.00
C PRO A 10 -12.90 13.33 -11.70
N GLU A 11 -12.90 13.77 -10.44
CA GLU A 11 -12.48 15.10 -10.01
C GLU A 11 -10.98 15.33 -10.15
N VAL A 12 -10.16 14.28 -10.29
CA VAL A 12 -8.71 14.44 -10.49
C VAL A 12 -8.33 14.69 -11.96
N ILE A 13 -9.28 14.58 -12.89
CA ILE A 13 -9.02 14.79 -14.32
C ILE A 13 -8.74 16.27 -14.57
N GLY A 14 -7.59 16.58 -15.17
CA GLY A 14 -7.10 17.94 -15.38
C GLY A 14 -6.19 18.46 -14.26
N GLU A 15 -6.06 17.72 -13.16
CA GLU A 15 -5.28 18.11 -11.98
C GLU A 15 -3.93 17.37 -11.89
N CYS A 16 -3.06 17.87 -11.01
CA CYS A 16 -1.81 17.19 -10.66
C CYS A 16 -2.04 16.17 -9.53
N ALA A 17 -1.70 14.92 -9.77
CA ALA A 17 -1.83 13.82 -8.82
C ALA A 17 -0.45 13.33 -8.33
N LEU A 18 -0.33 13.13 -7.01
CA LEU A 18 0.77 12.40 -6.40
C LEU A 18 0.39 10.93 -6.24
N LEU A 19 1.05 10.07 -7.00
CA LEU A 19 0.87 8.63 -6.96
C LEU A 19 1.88 8.02 -6.00
N VAL A 20 1.40 7.23 -5.04
CA VAL A 20 2.24 6.49 -4.09
C VAL A 20 1.81 5.03 -4.08
N THR A 21 2.78 4.13 -4.01
CA THR A 21 2.55 2.70 -3.76
C THR A 21 3.65 2.19 -2.86
N ALA A 22 3.28 1.38 -1.88
CA ALA A 22 4.21 0.67 -1.02
C ALA A 22 3.94 -0.83 -1.08
N ASN A 23 5.00 -1.61 -0.96
CA ASN A 23 4.96 -3.04 -0.76
C ASN A 23 5.68 -3.37 0.55
N ASP A 24 4.88 -3.68 1.57
CA ASP A 24 5.35 -4.00 2.90
C ASP A 24 6.17 -5.30 2.94
N GLU A 25 5.74 -6.33 2.19
CA GLU A 25 6.44 -7.63 2.10
C GLU A 25 7.86 -7.48 1.54
N GLU A 26 8.01 -6.64 0.51
CA GLU A 26 9.32 -6.38 -0.11
C GLU A 26 10.05 -5.19 0.52
N SER A 27 9.43 -4.48 1.47
CA SER A 27 9.92 -3.23 2.06
C SER A 27 10.34 -2.19 1.01
N THR A 28 9.56 -2.10 -0.07
CA THR A 28 9.77 -1.18 -1.17
C THR A 28 8.64 -0.15 -1.27
N TRP A 29 8.96 1.01 -1.81
CA TRP A 29 7.96 2.02 -2.14
C TRP A 29 8.34 2.77 -3.40
N GLN A 30 7.34 3.38 -4.02
CA GLN A 30 7.49 4.21 -5.20
C GLN A 30 6.56 5.41 -5.13
N SER A 31 7.04 6.53 -5.64
CA SER A 31 6.24 7.75 -5.79
C SER A 31 6.50 8.42 -7.13
N GLY A 32 5.43 8.96 -7.69
CA GLY A 32 5.47 9.70 -8.95
C GLY A 32 4.45 10.82 -8.97
N LEU A 33 4.75 11.86 -9.73
CA LEU A 33 3.82 12.93 -10.05
C LEU A 33 3.28 12.69 -11.45
N TRP A 34 2.00 12.98 -11.63
CA TRP A 34 1.36 12.84 -12.92
C TRP A 34 0.32 13.91 -13.10
N TRP A 35 0.31 14.53 -14.28
CA TRP A 35 -0.75 15.43 -14.68
C TRP A 35 -1.84 14.62 -15.36
N VAL A 36 -3.02 14.54 -14.75
CA VAL A 36 -4.08 13.64 -15.21
C VAL A 36 -4.73 14.21 -16.47
N MET A 37 -4.47 13.58 -17.61
CA MET A 37 -5.12 13.93 -18.87
C MET A 37 -6.28 12.96 -19.17
N PRO A 38 -7.37 13.41 -19.81
CA PRO A 38 -8.48 12.55 -20.20
C PRO A 38 -8.05 11.37 -21.10
N ASP A 39 -7.02 11.57 -21.92
CA ASP A 39 -6.49 10.54 -22.83
C ASP A 39 -5.63 9.47 -22.12
N ASP A 40 -5.16 9.79 -20.91
CA ASP A 40 -4.27 8.94 -20.11
C ASP A 40 -5.02 8.00 -19.16
N ILE A 41 -6.34 8.12 -19.09
CA ILE A 41 -7.22 7.28 -18.28
C ILE A 41 -7.94 6.23 -19.13
N ARG A 42 -8.37 5.14 -18.50
CA ARG A 42 -9.21 4.14 -19.19
C ARG A 42 -10.62 4.68 -19.35
N GLY A 43 -11.25 4.38 -20.49
CA GLY A 43 -12.67 4.68 -20.70
C GLY A 43 -13.61 3.85 -19.81
N THR A 44 -13.14 2.73 -19.26
CA THR A 44 -13.93 1.89 -18.34
C THR A 44 -13.99 2.52 -16.96
N GLN A 45 -15.21 2.73 -16.46
CA GLN A 45 -15.49 3.28 -15.14
C GLN A 45 -16.16 2.24 -14.25
N ASN A 46 -15.90 2.28 -12.95
CA ASN A 46 -16.64 1.49 -11.98
C ASN A 46 -17.99 2.16 -11.62
N ARG A 47 -18.79 1.53 -10.74
CA ARG A 47 -20.08 2.08 -10.28
C ARG A 47 -19.97 3.49 -9.67
N ASP A 48 -18.81 3.85 -9.11
CA ASP A 48 -18.51 5.16 -8.52
C ASP A 48 -17.82 6.12 -9.51
N ALA A 49 -17.92 5.86 -10.82
CA ALA A 49 -17.22 6.61 -11.88
C ALA A 49 -15.68 6.66 -11.77
N LYS A 50 -15.07 5.84 -10.90
CA LYS A 50 -13.62 5.78 -10.76
C LYS A 50 -13.02 5.02 -11.92
N THR A 51 -11.96 5.58 -12.49
CA THR A 51 -11.18 5.00 -13.58
C THR A 51 -9.80 4.55 -13.08
N SER A 52 -9.03 3.90 -13.95
CA SER A 52 -7.63 3.53 -13.70
C SER A 52 -6.76 4.03 -14.85
N LEU A 53 -5.45 4.06 -14.64
CA LEU A 53 -4.51 4.52 -15.66
C LEU A 53 -4.54 3.61 -16.90
N SER A 54 -4.54 4.24 -18.07
CA SER A 54 -4.26 3.57 -19.35
C SER A 54 -2.79 3.18 -19.44
N VAL A 55 -2.38 2.50 -20.50
CA VAL A 55 -0.94 2.20 -20.72
C VAL A 55 -0.16 3.49 -20.99
N ALA A 56 -0.75 4.44 -21.73
CA ALA A 56 -0.16 5.76 -22.00
C ALA A 56 0.01 6.57 -20.70
N GLY A 57 -1.02 6.61 -19.85
CA GLY A 57 -0.95 7.32 -18.58
C GLY A 57 0.14 6.80 -17.64
N ARG A 58 0.47 5.50 -17.69
CA ARG A 58 1.59 4.94 -16.92
C ARG A 58 2.94 5.45 -17.38
N GLN A 59 3.09 5.71 -18.67
CA GLN A 59 4.31 6.26 -19.27
C GLN A 59 4.42 7.78 -19.03
N ALA A 60 3.29 8.46 -18.89
CA ALA A 60 3.22 9.88 -18.56
C ALA A 60 3.58 10.19 -17.09
N VAL A 61 3.62 9.18 -16.20
CA VAL A 61 4.00 9.37 -14.80
C VAL A 61 5.48 9.78 -14.70
N ARG A 62 5.72 10.94 -14.08
CA ARG A 62 7.06 11.38 -13.71
C ARG A 62 7.44 10.82 -12.36
N TRP A 63 8.25 9.77 -12.37
CA TRP A 63 8.71 9.12 -11.15
C TRP A 63 9.71 9.97 -10.35
N LEU A 64 9.43 10.15 -9.06
CA LEU A 64 10.35 10.74 -8.10
C LEU A 64 11.28 9.67 -7.52
N ARG A 65 10.70 8.50 -7.21
CA ARG A 65 11.40 7.30 -6.75
C ARG A 65 10.66 6.07 -7.27
N LEU A 66 11.36 5.19 -7.97
CA LEU A 66 10.80 3.95 -8.50
C LEU A 66 11.45 2.76 -7.78
N GLY A 67 10.64 1.93 -7.12
CA GLY A 67 11.11 0.72 -6.43
C GLY A 67 12.16 0.96 -5.35
N HIS A 68 12.10 2.09 -4.64
CA HIS A 68 13.07 2.45 -3.62
C HIS A 68 12.95 1.51 -2.41
N ARG A 69 14.10 1.02 -1.94
CA ARG A 69 14.21 0.15 -0.75
C ARG A 69 14.32 0.98 0.54
N GLY A 70 13.97 0.39 1.68
CA GLY A 70 14.08 1.09 2.97
C GLY A 70 12.77 1.70 3.45
N LEU A 71 11.64 1.13 3.01
CA LEU A 71 10.42 1.22 3.82
C LEU A 71 10.72 0.57 5.18
N ALA A 72 10.29 1.20 6.27
CA ALA A 72 10.45 0.62 7.60
C ALA A 72 9.79 -0.76 7.62
N GLN A 73 10.55 -1.77 8.02
CA GLN A 73 10.10 -3.15 7.96
C GLN A 73 8.98 -3.38 8.96
N ASN A 74 7.91 -4.03 8.51
CA ASN A 74 6.87 -4.48 9.40
C ASN A 74 7.38 -5.70 10.16
N LEU A 75 7.77 -5.52 11.42
CA LEU A 75 8.31 -6.59 12.27
C LEU A 75 7.35 -7.79 12.33
N CYS A 76 6.04 -7.54 12.44
CA CYS A 76 5.02 -8.58 12.46
C CYS A 76 4.91 -9.40 11.16
N GLN A 77 5.50 -8.94 10.05
CA GLN A 77 5.56 -9.72 8.80
C GLN A 77 6.86 -10.52 8.67
N GLN A 78 7.81 -10.33 9.59
CA GLN A 78 9.12 -10.98 9.57
C GLN A 78 9.30 -12.02 10.66
N VAL A 79 8.55 -11.93 11.76
CA VAL A 79 8.47 -13.03 12.73
C VAL A 79 7.81 -14.24 12.09
N ASP A 80 8.32 -15.42 12.42
CA ASP A 80 7.74 -16.68 11.97
C ASP A 80 6.30 -16.85 12.48
N ASP A 81 5.51 -17.63 11.75
CA ASP A 81 4.10 -17.88 12.10
C ASP A 81 3.95 -18.45 13.52
N GLY A 82 4.92 -19.23 14.00
CA GLY A 82 4.92 -19.77 15.37
C GLY A 82 5.07 -18.69 16.43
N THR A 83 5.94 -17.71 16.20
CA THR A 83 6.13 -16.54 17.08
C THR A 83 4.93 -15.60 17.01
N LEU A 84 4.35 -15.37 15.83
CA LEU A 84 3.14 -14.57 15.67
C LEU A 84 1.93 -15.19 16.37
N ASP A 85 1.76 -16.50 16.26
CA ASP A 85 0.73 -17.24 16.94
C ASP A 85 0.95 -17.23 18.44
N ALA A 86 2.20 -17.34 18.93
CA ALA A 86 2.50 -17.22 20.35
C ALA A 86 2.13 -15.83 20.91
N ILE A 87 2.44 -14.76 20.18
CA ILE A 87 2.10 -13.36 20.55
C ILE A 87 0.58 -13.10 20.47
N SER A 88 -0.09 -13.73 19.51
CA SER A 88 -1.51 -13.51 19.23
C SER A 88 -2.43 -14.42 20.04
N ALA A 89 -1.94 -15.58 20.49
CA ALA A 89 -2.74 -16.61 21.15
C ALA A 89 -3.27 -16.12 22.52
N PRO A 90 -4.58 -16.21 22.77
CA PRO A 90 -5.10 -16.08 24.12
C PRO A 90 -4.71 -17.32 24.91
N ARG A 91 -3.91 -17.17 25.98
CA ARG A 91 -3.74 -18.28 26.93
C ARG A 91 -5.05 -18.53 27.68
N CYS A 92 -5.50 -19.77 27.64
CA CYS A 92 -6.73 -20.25 28.26
C CYS A 92 -6.87 -19.72 29.71
N GLY A 93 -7.98 -19.03 29.98
CA GLY A 93 -8.37 -18.57 31.32
C GLY A 93 -8.03 -17.12 31.69
N ALA A 94 -7.36 -16.33 30.84
CA ALA A 94 -7.02 -14.93 31.17
C ALA A 94 -7.75 -13.92 30.28
N VAL A 95 -8.36 -12.90 30.90
CA VAL A 95 -8.82 -11.69 30.21
C VAL A 95 -7.63 -11.08 29.46
N ILE A 96 -7.76 -10.94 28.15
CA ILE A 96 -6.73 -10.44 27.25
C ILE A 96 -6.36 -9.02 27.69
N SER A 97 -5.20 -8.86 28.35
CA SER A 97 -4.73 -7.54 28.76
C SER A 97 -3.72 -7.00 27.73
N PRO A 98 -3.92 -5.79 27.17
CA PRO A 98 -3.03 -5.19 26.16
C PRO A 98 -1.57 -5.10 26.61
N ARG A 99 -1.35 -4.93 27.92
CA ARG A 99 -0.02 -4.83 28.54
C ARG A 99 0.83 -6.10 28.39
N ARG A 100 0.23 -7.27 28.21
CA ARG A 100 0.96 -8.55 28.20
C ARG A 100 1.56 -8.88 26.83
N ARG A 101 0.90 -8.49 25.73
CA ARG A 101 1.40 -8.66 24.34
C ARG A 101 2.70 -7.89 24.09
N VAL A 102 2.93 -6.81 24.83
CA VAL A 102 4.14 -5.98 24.70
C VAL A 102 5.37 -6.67 25.31
N ASN A 103 5.20 -7.59 26.26
CA ASN A 103 6.32 -8.22 26.97
C ASN A 103 6.86 -9.51 26.32
N GLU A 104 6.13 -10.11 25.38
CA GLU A 104 6.56 -11.31 24.65
C GLU A 104 7.64 -11.07 23.59
N PRO A 105 7.63 -10.00 22.78
CA PRO A 105 8.69 -9.76 21.78
C PRO A 105 10.04 -9.27 22.37
N VAL A 106 10.16 -9.14 23.70
CA VAL A 106 11.34 -8.59 24.40
C VAL A 106 12.11 -9.67 25.19
N ARG A 107 11.70 -10.94 25.12
CA ARG A 107 12.40 -12.08 25.72
C ARG A 107 13.15 -12.89 24.66
#